data_AF-A0A6H1NH47-F1
#
_entry.id   AF-A0A6H1NH47-F1
#
_cell.length_a   1.000
_cell.length_b   1.000
_cell.length_c   1.000
_cell.angle_alpha   90.00
_cell.angle_beta   90.00
_cell.angle_gamma   90.00
#
_symmetry.space_group_name_H-M   'P 1'
#
loop_
_entity.id
_entity.type
_entity.pdbx_description
1 polymer ?
#
loop_
_entity_poly.entity_id
_entity_poly.type
_entity_poly.pdbx_seq_one_letter_code
_entity_poly.pdbx_strand_id
1 'polypeptide(L)'
;MPNLRLFHTTSSGVTEVAPRLAEVEAEVQDLVETHMETMLGVRFLASEYVIDCVDGGRIDSLGLDENNAPVVVEFTDRELCCP
;
A
#
# COMPACT_ATOMS: atom_id res chain seq x y z
N MET A 1 17.44 -3.00 -5.53
CA MET A 1 16.49 -4.10 -5.19
C MET A 1 16.95 -5.33 -5.98
N PRO A 2 16.95 -6.54 -5.41
CA PRO A 2 17.30 -7.74 -6.18
C PRO A 2 16.26 -7.93 -7.30
N ASN A 3 16.65 -8.51 -8.43
CA ASN A 3 15.86 -8.68 -9.65
C ASN A 3 14.60 -9.53 -9.47
N LEU A 4 13.58 -9.03 -8.75
CA LEU A 4 12.27 -9.66 -8.66
C LEU A 4 11.56 -9.50 -10.00
N ARG A 5 11.23 -10.62 -10.64
CA ARG A 5 10.46 -10.67 -11.89
C ARG A 5 9.09 -11.24 -11.61
N LEU A 6 8.05 -10.54 -12.04
CA LEU A 6 6.67 -10.99 -11.96
C LEU A 6 6.23 -11.47 -13.33
N PHE A 7 5.55 -12.62 -13.40
CA PHE A 7 5.01 -13.16 -14.63
C PHE A 7 3.53 -13.44 -14.48
N HIS A 8 2.74 -13.13 -15.51
CA HIS A 8 1.32 -13.45 -15.59
C HIS A 8 1.14 -14.65 -16.54
N THR A 9 0.49 -15.70 -16.06
CA THR A 9 0.14 -16.88 -16.87
C THR A 9 -1.27 -16.72 -17.43
N THR A 10 -1.40 -16.80 -18.74
CA THR A 10 -2.70 -16.79 -19.45
C THR A 10 -2.90 -18.13 -20.16
N SER A 11 -4.09 -18.36 -20.72
CA SER A 11 -4.36 -19.55 -21.53
C SER A 11 -3.46 -19.68 -22.76
N SER A 12 -2.83 -18.59 -23.21
CA SER A 12 -1.97 -18.54 -24.39
C SER A 12 -0.47 -18.51 -24.07
N GLY A 13 -0.06 -18.58 -22.79
CA GLY A 13 1.35 -18.60 -22.40
C GLY A 13 1.66 -17.79 -21.14
N VAL A 14 2.91 -17.32 -21.04
CA VAL A 14 3.43 -16.57 -19.89
C VAL A 14 4.03 -15.26 -20.37
N THR A 15 3.66 -14.14 -19.75
CA THR A 15 4.19 -12.79 -20.06
C THR A 15 4.81 -12.15 -18.81
N GLU A 16 5.96 -11.48 -18.97
CA GLU A 16 6.56 -10.71 -17.88
C GLU A 16 5.74 -9.44 -17.63
N VAL A 17 5.43 -9.16 -16.37
CA VAL A 17 4.76 -7.94 -15.93
C VAL A 17 5.85 -6.92 -15.60
N ALA A 18 5.95 -5.90 -16.45
CA ALA A 18 6.91 -4.83 -16.24
C ALA A 18 6.58 -4.07 -14.95
N PRO A 19 7.57 -3.86 -14.05
CA PRO A 19 7.35 -3.06 -12.85
C PRO A 19 7.06 -1.61 -13.23
N ARG A 20 6.09 -1.00 -12.54
CA ARG A 20 5.83 0.45 -12.60
C ARG A 20 6.37 1.08 -11.32
N LEU A 21 7.21 2.09 -11.46
CA LEU A 21 7.58 2.97 -10.36
C LEU A 21 6.44 3.99 -10.16
N ALA A 22 6.01 4.16 -8.92
CA ALA A 22 5.18 5.30 -8.55
C ALA A 22 6.05 6.55 -8.47
N GLU A 23 5.51 7.69 -8.89
CA GLU A 23 6.26 8.96 -8.88
C GLU A 23 6.19 9.67 -7.52
N VAL A 24 5.11 9.44 -6.76
CA VAL A 24 4.87 10.02 -5.44
C VAL A 24 4.22 9.00 -4.50
N GLU A 25 4.42 9.17 -3.20
CA GLU A 25 3.85 8.32 -2.14
C GLU A 25 2.34 8.13 -2.29
N ALA A 26 1.62 9.22 -2.56
CA ALA A 26 0.17 9.24 -2.73
C ALA A 26 -0.33 8.27 -3.82
N GLU A 27 0.43 8.04 -4.89
CA GLU A 27 0.03 7.06 -5.92
C GLU A 27 0.05 5.61 -5.41
N VAL A 28 1.00 5.30 -4.53
CA VAL A 28 1.09 3.96 -3.91
C VAL A 28 -0.03 3.81 -2.89
N GLN A 29 -0.27 4.85 -2.09
CA GLN A 29 -1.36 4.89 -1.14
C GLN A 29 -2.71 4.67 -1.83
N ASP A 30 -3.03 5.46 -2.85
CA ASP A 30 -4.28 5.34 -3.62
C ASP A 30 -4.45 3.92 -4.21
N LEU A 31 -3.37 3.34 -4.76
CA LEU A 31 -3.40 2.01 -5.34
C LEU A 31 -3.70 0.94 -4.28
N VAL A 32 -3.04 1.03 -3.12
CA VAL A 32 -3.20 0.08 -2.02
C VAL A 32 -4.56 0.25 -1.37
N GLU A 33 -5.01 1.47 -1.07
CA GLU A 33 -6.34 1.74 -0.48
C GLU A 33 -7.46 1.21 -1.38
N THR A 34 -7.38 1.46 -2.70
CA THR A 34 -8.39 0.99 -3.67
C THR A 34 -8.50 -0.54 -3.71
N HIS A 35 -7.39 -1.26 -3.48
CA HIS A 35 -7.33 -2.72 -3.59
C HIS A 35 -7.02 -3.40 -2.26
N MET A 36 -7.20 -2.70 -1.14
CA MET A 36 -6.67 -3.09 0.17
C MET A 36 -7.19 -4.44 0.63
N GLU A 37 -8.48 -4.69 0.40
CA GLU A 37 -9.12 -5.95 0.72
C GLU A 37 -8.52 -7.11 -0.09
N THR A 38 -8.27 -6.89 -1.39
CA THR A 38 -7.71 -7.93 -2.26
C THR A 38 -6.22 -8.17 -1.99
N MET A 39 -5.47 -7.10 -1.72
CA MET A 39 -4.01 -7.17 -1.56
C MET A 39 -3.60 -7.64 -0.17
N LEU A 40 -4.28 -7.16 0.88
CA LEU A 40 -3.88 -7.33 2.27
C LEU A 40 -4.90 -8.10 3.11
N GLY A 41 -6.10 -8.38 2.59
CA GLY A 41 -7.20 -8.95 3.39
C GLY A 41 -7.77 -7.95 4.41
N VAL A 42 -7.57 -6.65 4.17
CA VAL A 42 -7.95 -5.58 5.09
C VAL A 42 -9.07 -4.74 4.47
N ARG A 43 -10.17 -4.58 5.21
CA ARG A 43 -11.25 -3.67 4.84
C ARG A 43 -10.86 -2.25 5.18
N PHE A 44 -10.72 -1.42 4.16
CA PHE A 44 -10.41 0.00 4.29
C PHE A 44 -11.48 0.75 5.11
N LEU A 45 -11.04 1.67 5.96
CA LEU A 45 -11.91 2.53 6.78
C LEU A 45 -11.69 4.02 6.51
N ALA A 46 -10.44 4.47 6.50
CA ALA A 46 -10.10 5.88 6.35
C ALA A 46 -8.69 6.05 5.80
N SER A 47 -8.52 7.11 5.02
CA SER A 47 -7.24 7.66 4.61
C SER A 47 -6.91 8.86 5.51
N GLU A 48 -5.64 9.14 5.72
CA GLU A 48 -5.13 10.33 6.43
C GLU A 48 -5.82 10.54 7.79
N TYR A 49 -5.98 9.46 8.56
CA TYR A 49 -6.73 9.47 9.80
C TYR A 49 -5.97 10.21 10.91
N VAL A 50 -6.52 11.34 11.35
CA VAL A 50 -5.97 12.15 12.43
C VAL A 50 -6.39 11.57 13.79
N ILE A 51 -5.42 11.19 14.62
CA ILE A 51 -5.67 10.60 15.94
C ILE A 51 -6.06 11.68 16.95
N ASP A 52 -5.36 12.82 16.95
CA ASP A 52 -5.77 14.03 17.66
C ASP A 52 -5.21 15.30 16.99
N CYS A 53 -5.84 16.45 17.25
CA CYS A 53 -5.50 17.73 16.59
C CYS A 53 -4.33 18.48 17.24
N VAL A 54 -3.77 17.98 18.34
CA VAL A 54 -2.81 18.73 19.17
C VAL A 54 -1.41 18.14 19.05
N ASP A 55 -1.25 16.80 19.10
CA ASP A 55 0.04 16.08 19.08
C ASP A 55 -0.03 14.62 18.52
N GLY A 56 -1.21 14.12 18.18
CA GLY A 56 -1.50 12.68 18.01
C GLY A 56 -1.00 12.03 16.73
N GLY A 57 -0.45 12.82 15.81
CA GLY A 57 0.00 12.34 14.52
C GLY A 57 -1.15 11.96 13.58
N ARG A 58 -0.77 11.40 12.43
CA ARG A 58 -1.66 11.02 11.35
C ARG A 58 -1.28 9.60 10.93
N ILE A 59 -2.30 8.79 10.68
CA ILE A 59 -2.18 7.46 10.08
C ILE A 59 -2.50 7.61 8.60
N ASP A 60 -1.62 7.17 7.70
CA ASP A 60 -1.87 7.28 6.26
C ASP A 60 -3.10 6.45 5.83
N SER A 61 -3.18 5.18 6.25
CA SER A 61 -4.40 4.38 6.04
C SER A 61 -4.78 3.51 7.23
N LEU A 62 -6.07 3.51 7.54
CA LEU A 62 -6.69 2.72 8.61
C LEU A 62 -7.65 1.68 8.02
N GLY A 63 -7.59 0.44 8.53
CA GLY A 63 -8.46 -0.65 8.12
C GLY A 63 -8.77 -1.66 9.22
N LEU A 64 -9.55 -2.69 8.89
CA LEU A 64 -9.86 -3.84 9.76
C LEU A 64 -9.53 -5.16 9.05
N ASP A 65 -8.91 -6.09 9.74
CA ASP A 65 -8.68 -7.45 9.24
C ASP A 65 -9.93 -8.34 9.39
N GLU A 66 -9.78 -9.62 9.03
CA GLU A 66 -10.82 -10.66 9.15
C GLU A 66 -11.32 -10.93 10.58
N ASN A 67 -10.54 -10.54 11.60
CA ASN A 67 -10.86 -10.68 13.01
C ASN A 67 -11.39 -9.38 13.63
N ASN A 68 -11.66 -8.36 12.81
CA ASN A 68 -12.00 -7.01 13.24
C ASN A 68 -10.90 -6.33 14.09
N ALA A 69 -9.64 -6.75 13.94
CA ALA A 69 -8.51 -6.05 14.55
C ALA A 69 -8.11 -4.84 13.69
N PRO A 70 -7.77 -3.69 14.31
CA PRO A 70 -7.34 -2.50 13.57
C PRO A 70 -5.99 -2.73 12.90
N VAL A 71 -5.89 -2.33 11.64
CA VAL A 71 -4.67 -2.37 10.85
C VAL A 71 -4.30 -0.96 10.42
N VAL A 72 -3.03 -0.61 10.62
CA VAL A 72 -2.41 0.65 10.20
C VAL A 72 -1.45 0.35 9.07
N VAL A 73 -1.55 1.10 7.97
CA VAL A 73 -0.62 1.04 6.84
C VAL A 73 0.00 2.43 6.68
N GLU A 74 1.33 2.48 6.71
CA GLU A 74 2.13 3.70 6.53
C GLU A 74 2.94 3.55 5.25
N PHE A 75 3.00 4.63 4.46
CA PHE A 75 3.76 4.65 3.22
C PHE A 75 5.09 5.37 3.46
N THR A 76 6.09 5.05 2.64
CA THR A 76 7.41 5.66 2.78
C THR A 76 8.06 5.82 1.42
N ASP A 77 8.37 7.07 1.10
CA ASP A 77 9.28 7.39 0.01
C ASP A 77 10.71 6.91 0.35
N ARG A 78 11.28 6.13 -0.55
CA ARG A 78 12.62 5.54 -0.38
C ARG A 78 13.77 6.54 -0.35
N GLU A 79 13.52 7.84 -0.51
CA GLU A 79 14.55 8.87 -0.59
C GLU A 79 15.00 9.49 0.75
N LEU A 80 14.42 9.07 1.89
CA LEU A 80 14.84 9.58 3.20
C LEU A 80 15.69 8.60 4.03
N CYS A 81 16.39 7.67 3.39
CA CYS A 81 17.58 7.10 4.03
C CYS A 81 18.73 8.09 3.82
N CYS A 82 19.18 8.74 4.90
CA CYS A 82 20.31 9.69 4.97
C CYS A 82 21.48 9.31 4.02
N PRO A 83 22.22 10.31 3.48
CA PRO A 83 23.43 10.07 2.67
C PRO A 83 24.50 9.25 3.41
#